data_AF-N9M3N3-F1
#
_entry.id   AF-N9M3N3-F1
#
_cell.length_a   1.000
_cell.length_b   1.000
_cell.length_c   1.000
_cell.angle_alpha   90.00
_cell.angle_beta   90.00
_cell.angle_gamma   90.00
#
_symmetry.space_group_name_H-M   'P 1'
#
loop_
_entity.id
_entity.type
_entity.pdbx_description
1 polymer ?
#
loop_
_entity_poly.entity_id
_entity_poly.type
_entity_poly.pdbx_seq_one_letter_code
_entity_poly.pdbx_strand_id
1 'polypeptide(L)'
;MHPTVEFNPPMLNGVSASKVFLQDSLDAPPTVFAYLCTQFAHIAADEWQARFAKGLVYDAQGHQLSTESPFQANSHCFYYRFLAHEVHVPFQHQILFENEHFMVIDKPHFLTMSPTGQYVQETLLVRLKKQTGNEHLTPIHRLDRETAGVVLISKYVESRGLYQQMFATRQVQKTYHAIAAYKADLEFPLITRLRMEKGQPFYTMQVVNGEANSETAIQLLEHNKEWAKYELKPHTGKQHQLRVHLNHLGIPIQNDPFYPRIAHKAEDDFSAPLSLLAQHIQFIDPITQKSMNFSSRLELTL
;
A
#
# COMPACT_ATOMS: atom_id res chain seq x y z
N MET A 1 6.62 -36.96 15.99
CA MET A 1 6.93 -36.27 14.72
C MET A 1 7.51 -34.92 15.08
N HIS A 2 8.81 -34.71 14.88
CA HIS A 2 9.37 -33.37 15.01
C HIS A 2 8.73 -32.50 13.91
N PRO A 3 8.20 -31.30 14.21
CA PRO A 3 7.82 -30.39 13.15
C PRO A 3 9.09 -30.10 12.36
N THR A 4 9.14 -30.53 11.11
CA THR A 4 10.16 -30.10 10.16
C THR A 4 10.08 -28.58 10.14
N VAL A 5 11.08 -27.92 10.71
CA VAL A 5 11.18 -26.46 10.65
C VAL A 5 11.22 -26.10 9.18
N GLU A 6 10.13 -25.54 8.68
CA GLU A 6 10.03 -25.11 7.29
C GLU A 6 11.06 -23.99 7.10
N PHE A 7 11.99 -24.15 6.16
CA PHE A 7 13.00 -23.14 5.89
C PHE A 7 12.31 -21.81 5.51
N ASN A 8 12.69 -20.72 6.18
CA ASN A 8 12.28 -19.38 5.83
C ASN A 8 13.54 -18.59 5.42
N PRO A 9 13.69 -18.21 4.14
CA PRO A 9 14.84 -17.42 3.70
C PRO A 9 14.94 -16.10 4.47
N PRO A 10 16.15 -15.64 4.84
CA PRO A 10 16.32 -14.40 5.58
C PRO A 10 15.88 -13.19 4.76
N MET A 11 15.52 -12.10 5.41
CA MET A 11 15.24 -10.86 4.68
C MET A 11 16.50 -10.26 4.04
N LEU A 12 16.43 -9.80 2.79
CA LEU A 12 17.54 -9.13 2.10
C LEU A 12 17.22 -7.64 1.90
N ASN A 13 17.96 -6.76 2.58
CA ASN A 13 17.77 -5.30 2.49
C ASN A 13 16.32 -4.85 2.75
N GLY A 14 15.58 -5.52 3.64
CA GLY A 14 14.17 -5.23 3.92
C GLY A 14 13.17 -6.01 3.06
N VAL A 15 13.62 -6.76 2.05
CA VAL A 15 12.77 -7.56 1.15
C VAL A 15 12.72 -9.01 1.62
N SER A 16 11.52 -9.49 1.94
CA SER A 16 11.26 -10.91 2.23
C SER A 16 11.16 -11.71 0.92
N ALA A 17 11.56 -12.98 0.95
CA ALA A 17 11.42 -13.86 -0.21
C ALA A 17 9.93 -14.14 -0.54
N SER A 18 9.62 -14.25 -1.82
CA SER A 18 8.34 -14.76 -2.30
C SER A 18 8.36 -16.28 -2.26
N LYS A 19 7.28 -16.90 -1.78
CA LYS A 19 7.11 -18.36 -1.72
C LYS A 19 6.20 -18.82 -2.85
N VAL A 20 6.62 -19.81 -3.61
CA VAL A 20 5.88 -20.41 -4.72
C VAL A 20 5.71 -21.89 -4.45
N PHE A 21 4.47 -22.37 -4.51
CA PHE A 21 4.19 -23.80 -4.50
C PHE A 21 4.40 -24.37 -5.90
N LEU A 22 5.23 -25.39 -6.01
CA LEU A 22 5.54 -26.08 -7.27
C LEU A 22 4.48 -27.16 -7.50
N GLN A 23 3.37 -26.75 -8.11
CA GLN A 23 2.22 -27.63 -8.36
C GLN A 23 2.60 -28.79 -9.30
N ASP A 24 2.24 -30.01 -8.91
CA ASP A 24 2.40 -31.19 -9.75
C ASP A 24 1.54 -31.10 -11.01
N SER A 25 2.12 -31.50 -12.14
CA SER A 25 1.49 -31.47 -13.46
C SER A 25 2.10 -32.55 -14.35
N LEU A 26 1.26 -33.18 -15.18
CA LEU A 26 1.68 -34.18 -16.16
C LEU A 26 2.71 -33.63 -17.17
N ASP A 27 2.65 -32.32 -17.43
CA ASP A 27 3.55 -31.59 -18.34
C ASP A 27 4.55 -30.72 -17.57
N ALA A 28 4.96 -31.14 -16.37
CA ALA A 28 5.94 -30.40 -15.59
C ALA A 28 7.28 -30.30 -16.35
N PRO A 29 7.86 -29.10 -16.48
CA PRO A 29 9.13 -28.92 -17.16
C PRO A 29 10.27 -29.56 -16.34
N PRO A 30 11.41 -29.89 -16.99
CA PRO A 30 12.49 -30.64 -16.35
C PRO A 30 13.18 -29.87 -15.22
N THR A 31 13.19 -28.54 -15.27
CA THR A 31 13.88 -27.70 -14.29
C THR A 31 12.93 -26.71 -13.63
N VAL A 32 13.27 -26.33 -12.40
CA VAL A 32 12.55 -25.27 -11.66
C VAL A 32 12.63 -23.92 -12.39
N PHE A 33 13.73 -23.65 -13.09
CA PHE A 33 13.87 -22.45 -13.91
C PHE A 33 12.84 -22.39 -15.04
N ALA A 34 12.68 -23.47 -15.81
CA ALA A 34 11.69 -23.54 -16.87
C ALA A 34 10.25 -23.43 -16.31
N TYR A 35 9.98 -24.03 -15.15
CA TYR A 35 8.71 -23.87 -14.45
C TYR A 35 8.43 -22.40 -14.11
N LEU A 36 9.39 -21.70 -13.50
CA LEU A 36 9.24 -20.29 -13.11
C LEU A 36 9.07 -19.37 -14.33
N CYS A 37 9.76 -19.64 -15.44
CA CYS A 37 9.59 -18.89 -16.69
C CYS A 37 8.16 -19.03 -17.24
N THR A 38 7.61 -20.25 -17.22
CA THR A 38 6.23 -20.50 -17.68
C THR A 38 5.20 -19.88 -16.73
N GLN A 39 5.34 -20.12 -15.42
CA GLN A 39 4.39 -19.66 -14.42
C GLN A 39 4.36 -18.13 -14.29
N PHE A 40 5.51 -17.49 -14.50
CA PHE A 40 5.67 -16.04 -14.42
C PHE A 40 6.14 -15.47 -15.76
N ALA A 41 5.41 -15.76 -16.83
CA ALA A 41 5.74 -15.33 -18.21
C ALA A 41 5.85 -13.81 -18.42
N HIS A 42 5.42 -13.00 -17.46
CA HIS A 42 5.62 -11.55 -17.46
C HIS A 42 7.03 -11.12 -17.00
N ILE A 43 7.83 -12.05 -16.48
CA ILE A 43 9.22 -11.85 -16.08
C ILE A 43 10.09 -12.52 -17.15
N ALA A 44 10.99 -11.75 -17.75
CA ALA A 44 11.84 -12.25 -18.83
C ALA A 44 12.81 -13.34 -18.33
N ALA A 45 13.16 -14.28 -19.21
CA ALA A 45 13.99 -15.44 -18.85
C ALA A 45 15.40 -15.04 -18.40
N ASP A 46 15.97 -13.99 -18.96
CA ASP A 46 17.26 -13.41 -18.56
C ASP A 46 17.22 -12.82 -17.15
N GLU A 47 16.10 -12.21 -16.75
CA GLU A 47 15.89 -11.74 -15.38
C GLU A 47 15.85 -12.91 -14.39
N TRP A 48 15.18 -14.01 -14.76
CA TRP A 48 15.23 -15.24 -13.97
C TRP A 48 16.64 -15.79 -13.87
N GLN A 49 17.36 -15.92 -15.00
CA GLN A 49 18.76 -16.37 -15.00
C GLN A 49 19.64 -15.53 -14.08
N ALA A 50 19.46 -14.20 -14.08
CA ALA A 50 20.19 -13.30 -13.19
C ALA A 50 19.88 -13.56 -11.70
N ARG A 51 18.63 -13.91 -11.34
CA ARG A 51 18.27 -14.28 -9.95
C ARG A 51 18.94 -15.58 -9.52
N PHE A 52 18.94 -16.60 -10.38
CA PHE A 52 19.63 -17.87 -10.11
C PHE A 52 21.14 -17.65 -9.97
N ALA A 53 21.76 -16.92 -10.90
CA ALA A 53 23.20 -16.63 -10.87
C ALA A 53 23.64 -15.83 -9.63
N LYS A 54 22.75 -14.98 -9.08
CA LYS A 54 22.99 -14.21 -7.85
C LYS A 54 22.67 -14.99 -6.56
N GLY A 55 22.25 -16.26 -6.64
CA GLY A 55 21.87 -17.05 -5.46
C GLY A 55 20.60 -16.53 -4.76
N LEU A 56 19.65 -15.99 -5.52
CA LEU A 56 18.41 -15.40 -5.00
C LEU A 56 17.20 -16.35 -5.09
N VAL A 57 17.45 -17.64 -5.33
CA VAL A 57 16.42 -18.67 -5.47
C VAL A 57 16.80 -19.87 -4.60
N TYR A 58 15.87 -20.34 -3.76
CA TYR A 58 16.10 -21.39 -2.76
C TYR A 58 15.02 -22.46 -2.84
N ASP A 59 15.38 -23.71 -2.52
CA ASP A 59 14.41 -24.78 -2.27
C ASP A 59 13.80 -24.68 -0.86
N ALA A 60 12.90 -25.61 -0.53
CA ALA A 60 12.26 -25.71 0.77
C ALA A 60 13.18 -26.20 1.91
N GLN A 61 14.40 -26.60 1.60
CA GLN A 61 15.42 -27.02 2.55
C GLN A 61 16.49 -25.93 2.79
N GLY A 62 16.46 -24.86 2.00
CA GLY A 62 17.37 -23.73 2.08
C GLY A 62 18.62 -23.85 1.22
N HIS A 63 18.68 -24.79 0.28
CA HIS A 63 19.74 -24.84 -0.70
C HIS A 63 19.46 -23.84 -1.83
N GLN A 64 20.50 -23.16 -2.28
CA GLN A 64 20.43 -22.31 -3.46
C GLN A 64 20.21 -23.17 -4.71
N LEU A 65 19.27 -22.75 -5.54
CA LEU A 65 18.96 -23.42 -6.80
C LEU A 65 19.74 -22.77 -7.95
N SER A 66 19.95 -23.56 -9.01
CA SER A 66 20.54 -23.14 -10.28
C SER A 66 19.53 -23.33 -11.42
N THR A 67 19.85 -22.84 -12.62
CA THR A 67 18.98 -23.03 -13.81
C THR A 67 18.79 -24.49 -14.17
N GLU A 68 19.74 -25.36 -13.80
CA GLU A 68 19.74 -26.80 -14.06
C GLU A 68 19.11 -27.61 -12.93
N SER A 69 18.74 -26.96 -11.82
CA SER A 69 18.15 -27.68 -10.69
C SER A 69 16.82 -28.34 -11.11
N PRO A 70 16.64 -29.63 -10.79
CA PRO A 70 15.47 -30.38 -11.23
C PRO A 70 14.20 -29.80 -10.63
N PHE A 71 13.11 -29.80 -11.40
CA PHE A 71 11.79 -29.49 -10.86
C PHE A 71 11.37 -30.57 -9.86
N GLN A 72 10.92 -30.15 -8.68
CA GLN A 72 10.40 -31.06 -7.64
C GLN A 72 8.92 -30.72 -7.39
N ALA A 73 8.03 -31.57 -7.88
CA ALA A 73 6.59 -31.42 -7.69
C ALA A 73 6.19 -31.47 -6.21
N ASN A 74 5.09 -30.81 -5.87
CA ASN A 74 4.51 -30.75 -4.53
C ASN A 74 5.47 -30.21 -3.46
N SER A 75 6.37 -29.31 -3.86
CA SER A 75 7.34 -28.65 -2.98
C SER A 75 7.21 -27.13 -3.03
N HIS A 76 8.08 -26.41 -2.32
CA HIS A 76 8.14 -24.95 -2.38
C HIS A 76 9.49 -24.48 -2.92
N CYS A 77 9.43 -23.40 -3.68
CA CYS A 77 10.58 -22.61 -4.08
C CYS A 77 10.42 -21.20 -3.51
N PHE A 78 11.52 -20.60 -3.08
CA PHE A 78 11.57 -19.22 -2.65
C PHE A 78 12.41 -18.40 -3.61
N TYR A 79 12.00 -17.15 -3.89
CA TYR A 79 12.81 -16.23 -4.69
C TYR A 79 12.68 -14.79 -4.22
N TYR A 80 13.75 -14.00 -4.34
CA TYR A 80 13.69 -12.56 -4.08
C TYR A 80 13.29 -11.80 -5.34
N ARG A 81 12.30 -10.92 -5.20
CA ARG A 81 11.96 -9.94 -6.23
C ARG A 81 13.07 -8.90 -6.29
N PHE A 82 13.48 -8.55 -7.50
CA PHE A 82 14.49 -7.54 -7.78
C PHE A 82 14.07 -6.81 -9.04
N LEU A 83 14.29 -5.50 -9.10
CA LEU A 83 14.10 -4.69 -10.30
C LEU A 83 15.46 -4.18 -10.74
N ALA A 84 15.78 -4.34 -12.02
CA ALA A 84 17.03 -3.85 -12.58
C ALA A 84 17.16 -2.32 -12.45
N HIS A 85 16.04 -1.63 -12.64
CA HIS A 85 15.91 -0.18 -12.47
C HIS A 85 14.65 0.08 -11.65
N GLU A 86 14.82 0.71 -10.49
CA GLU A 86 13.73 1.17 -9.64
C GLU A 86 13.91 2.67 -9.41
N VAL A 87 12.86 3.45 -9.62
CA VAL A 87 12.90 4.91 -9.44
C VAL A 87 13.05 5.23 -7.96
N HIS A 88 14.11 5.96 -7.62
CA HIS A 88 14.35 6.42 -6.26
C HIS A 88 13.29 7.45 -5.83
N VAL A 89 12.66 7.23 -4.68
CA VAL A 89 11.71 8.19 -4.09
C VAL A 89 12.44 9.05 -3.04
N PRO A 90 12.71 10.34 -3.29
CA PRO A 90 13.64 11.14 -2.48
C PRO A 90 13.06 11.64 -1.14
N PHE A 91 11.91 11.11 -0.72
CA PHE A 91 11.21 11.54 0.51
C PHE A 91 11.32 10.50 1.61
N GLN A 92 11.54 10.94 2.84
CA GLN A 92 11.64 10.05 4.00
C GLN A 92 10.33 10.01 4.78
N HIS A 93 10.07 8.87 5.41
CA HIS A 93 8.98 8.69 6.37
C HIS A 93 9.47 9.04 7.78
N GLN A 94 8.54 9.29 8.70
CA GLN A 94 8.87 9.51 10.11
C GLN A 94 8.10 8.53 10.99
N ILE A 95 8.77 7.95 11.98
CA ILE A 95 8.11 7.17 13.04
C ILE A 95 7.56 8.18 14.05
N LEU A 96 6.24 8.29 14.14
CA LEU A 96 5.55 9.17 15.09
C LEU A 96 5.42 8.54 16.47
N PHE A 97 5.24 7.22 16.50
CA PHE A 97 5.07 6.43 17.71
C PHE A 97 5.44 4.97 17.45
N GLU A 98 5.94 4.30 18.47
CA GLU A 98 6.19 2.87 18.44
C GLU A 98 5.95 2.29 19.84
N ASN A 99 5.23 1.17 19.90
CA ASN A 99 5.16 0.33 21.08
C ASN A 99 5.54 -1.12 20.72
N GLU A 100 5.21 -2.07 21.59
CA GLU A 100 5.44 -3.49 21.34
C GLU A 100 4.75 -3.97 20.07
N HIS A 101 3.45 -3.69 19.90
CA HIS A 101 2.62 -4.34 18.88
C HIS A 101 2.51 -3.60 17.55
N PHE A 102 2.69 -2.28 17.52
CA PHE A 102 2.57 -1.48 16.30
C PHE A 102 3.45 -0.23 16.32
N MET A 103 3.59 0.35 15.14
CA MET A 103 4.20 1.66 14.92
C MET A 103 3.25 2.54 14.10
N VAL A 104 3.34 3.84 14.34
CA VAL A 104 2.59 4.87 13.63
C VAL A 104 3.57 5.67 12.83
N ILE A 105 3.31 5.77 11.53
CA ILE A 105 4.24 6.33 10.57
C ILE A 105 3.58 7.50 9.87
N ASP A 106 4.33 8.59 9.73
CA ASP A 106 3.99 9.68 8.84
C ASP A 106 4.60 9.37 7.46
N LYS A 107 3.75 8.92 6.54
CA LYS A 107 4.16 8.52 5.19
C LYS A 107 4.22 9.75 4.28
N PRO A 108 5.30 9.98 3.51
CA PRO A 108 5.33 11.06 2.54
C PRO A 108 4.46 10.74 1.31
N HIS A 109 4.22 11.76 0.49
CA HIS A 109 3.65 11.58 -0.85
C HIS A 109 4.55 10.68 -1.71
N PHE A 110 3.96 10.06 -2.73
CA PHE A 110 4.62 9.22 -3.74
C PHE A 110 5.23 7.90 -3.27
N LEU A 111 5.38 7.68 -1.96
CA LEU A 111 5.89 6.44 -1.40
C LEU A 111 4.78 5.39 -1.34
N THR A 112 5.00 4.26 -2.02
CA THR A 112 4.06 3.13 -2.03
C THR A 112 4.09 2.38 -0.70
N MET A 113 2.96 1.85 -0.25
CA MET A 113 2.86 1.12 1.02
C MET A 113 3.67 -0.19 1.05
N SER A 114 3.64 -0.98 -0.03
CA SER A 114 4.23 -2.32 -0.08
C SER A 114 4.66 -2.67 -1.51
N PRO A 115 5.59 -3.63 -1.71
CA PRO A 115 6.11 -4.00 -3.03
C PRO A 115 5.01 -4.31 -4.05
N THR A 116 5.00 -3.62 -5.18
CA THR A 116 4.02 -3.78 -6.26
C THR A 116 4.57 -3.24 -7.57
N GLY A 117 4.32 -3.95 -8.68
CA GLY A 117 4.81 -3.54 -10.01
C GLY A 117 6.29 -3.14 -9.99
N GLN A 118 6.54 -1.87 -10.32
CA GLN A 118 7.85 -1.22 -10.45
C GLN A 118 8.46 -0.74 -9.12
N TYR A 119 7.85 -1.05 -7.97
CA TYR A 119 8.35 -0.69 -6.66
C TYR A 119 8.57 -1.94 -5.81
N VAL A 120 9.79 -2.13 -5.34
CA VAL A 120 10.21 -3.16 -4.39
C VAL A 120 10.89 -2.50 -3.19
N GLN A 121 12.07 -1.90 -3.39
CA GLN A 121 12.85 -1.25 -2.34
C GLN A 121 12.24 0.07 -1.88
N GLU A 122 11.67 0.83 -2.82
CA GLU A 122 11.14 2.16 -2.63
C GLU A 122 9.68 2.12 -2.16
N THR A 123 9.46 1.30 -1.12
CA THR A 123 8.17 1.16 -0.44
C THR A 123 8.33 1.36 1.05
N LEU A 124 7.29 1.90 1.69
CA LEU A 124 7.29 2.16 3.11
C LEU A 124 7.63 0.91 3.92
N LEU A 125 6.99 -0.21 3.58
CA LEU A 125 7.20 -1.47 4.26
C LEU A 125 8.66 -1.94 4.19
N VAL A 126 9.26 -1.95 2.99
CA VAL A 126 10.64 -2.43 2.82
C VAL A 126 11.64 -1.51 3.50
N ARG A 127 11.44 -0.19 3.43
CA ARG A 127 12.28 0.77 4.16
C ARG A 127 12.21 0.55 5.68
N LEU A 128 11.02 0.37 6.25
CA LEU A 128 10.85 0.11 7.68
C LEU A 128 11.44 -1.24 8.10
N LYS A 129 11.22 -2.29 7.30
CA LYS A 129 11.84 -3.60 7.53
C LYS A 129 13.35 -3.52 7.52
N LYS A 130 13.94 -2.80 6.55
CA LYS A 130 15.38 -2.57 6.47
C LYS A 130 15.89 -1.79 7.68
N GLN A 131 15.17 -0.75 8.10
CA GLN A 131 15.55 0.11 9.22
C GLN A 131 15.47 -0.63 10.57
N THR A 132 14.47 -1.46 10.78
CA THR A 132 14.19 -2.11 12.08
C THR A 132 14.72 -3.53 12.18
N GLY A 133 15.01 -4.18 11.05
CA GLY A 133 15.33 -5.61 10.99
C GLY A 133 14.13 -6.54 11.22
N ASN A 134 12.92 -6.01 11.44
CA ASN A 134 11.74 -6.82 11.74
C ASN A 134 11.02 -7.27 10.47
N GLU A 135 11.12 -8.55 10.12
CA GLU A 135 10.46 -9.11 8.94
C GLU A 135 8.93 -9.25 9.07
N HIS A 136 8.39 -9.22 10.30
CA HIS A 136 6.96 -9.39 10.57
C HIS A 136 6.16 -8.10 10.42
N LEU A 137 6.82 -6.98 10.09
CA LEU A 137 6.13 -5.74 9.80
C LEU A 137 5.10 -5.95 8.69
N THR A 138 3.88 -5.43 8.90
CA THR A 138 2.81 -5.46 7.91
C THR A 138 1.90 -4.24 8.07
N PRO A 139 1.44 -3.61 6.98
CA PRO A 139 0.43 -2.56 7.08
C PRO A 139 -0.86 -3.09 7.71
N ILE A 140 -1.41 -2.33 8.67
CA ILE A 140 -2.74 -2.61 9.25
C ILE A 140 -3.83 -2.07 8.31
N HIS A 141 -3.59 -0.88 7.73
CA HIS A 141 -4.37 -0.29 6.65
C HIS A 141 -3.42 0.30 5.59
N ARG A 142 -3.99 0.81 4.50
CA ARG A 142 -3.21 1.40 3.41
C ARG A 142 -3.65 2.84 3.13
N LEU A 143 -2.69 3.62 2.67
CA LEU A 143 -2.90 4.85 1.91
C LEU A 143 -2.53 4.59 0.45
N ASP A 144 -3.09 5.38 -0.46
CA ASP A 144 -2.64 5.37 -1.86
C ASP A 144 -1.20 5.91 -1.95
N ARG A 145 -0.51 5.62 -3.05
CA ARG A 145 0.87 6.06 -3.26
C ARG A 145 0.96 7.59 -3.16
N GLU A 146 0.02 8.28 -3.79
CA GLU A 146 -0.02 9.74 -3.89
C GLU A 146 -0.43 10.41 -2.57
N THR A 147 -1.16 9.73 -1.69
CA THR A 147 -1.66 10.27 -0.42
C THR A 147 -0.59 10.22 0.67
N ALA A 148 -0.33 11.33 1.36
CA ALA A 148 0.56 11.35 2.52
C ALA A 148 -0.20 11.19 3.84
N GLY A 149 0.54 11.05 4.94
CA GLY A 149 0.02 11.17 6.30
C GLY A 149 0.09 9.87 7.11
N VAL A 150 -0.72 9.83 8.17
CA VAL A 150 -0.62 8.83 9.23
C VAL A 150 -1.06 7.44 8.76
N VAL A 151 -0.20 6.44 9.00
CA VAL A 151 -0.50 5.02 8.77
C VAL A 151 0.02 4.13 9.89
N LEU A 152 -0.73 3.07 10.21
CA LEU A 152 -0.34 2.07 11.21
C LEU A 152 0.28 0.83 10.56
N ILE A 153 1.40 0.38 11.13
CA ILE A 153 2.09 -0.86 10.76
C ILE A 153 2.15 -1.75 12.00
N SER A 154 1.68 -3.00 11.87
CA SER A 154 1.78 -4.01 12.92
C SER A 154 3.19 -4.60 12.95
N LYS A 155 3.67 -4.92 14.15
CA LYS A 155 5.00 -5.49 14.41
C LYS A 155 5.04 -7.00 14.58
N TYR A 156 3.90 -7.62 14.88
CA TYR A 156 3.80 -9.03 15.25
C TYR A 156 2.61 -9.70 14.59
N VAL A 157 2.79 -10.97 14.21
CA VAL A 157 1.76 -11.75 13.49
C VAL A 157 0.57 -12.01 14.40
N GLU A 158 0.82 -12.25 15.68
CA GLU A 158 -0.14 -12.61 16.73
C GLU A 158 -1.14 -11.48 17.01
N SER A 159 -0.66 -10.23 17.06
CA SER A 159 -1.51 -9.07 17.35
C SER A 159 -2.12 -8.43 16.10
N ARG A 160 -1.58 -8.71 14.91
CA ARG A 160 -2.03 -8.15 13.63
C ARG A 160 -3.54 -8.23 13.43
N GLY A 161 -4.13 -9.40 13.68
CA GLY A 161 -5.55 -9.65 13.45
C GLY A 161 -6.46 -8.72 14.25
N LEU A 162 -6.09 -8.42 15.50
CA LEU A 162 -6.83 -7.52 16.39
C LEU A 162 -6.87 -6.09 15.83
N TYR A 163 -5.73 -5.57 15.40
CA TYR A 163 -5.65 -4.23 14.82
C TYR A 163 -6.35 -4.14 13.46
N GLN A 164 -6.23 -5.16 12.61
CA GLN A 164 -6.95 -5.19 11.33
C GLN A 164 -8.48 -5.23 11.53
N GLN A 165 -8.95 -5.98 12.53
CA GLN A 165 -10.37 -6.07 12.85
C GLN A 165 -10.94 -4.70 13.25
N MET A 166 -10.22 -3.90 14.02
CA MET A 166 -10.62 -2.54 14.42
C MET A 166 -10.91 -1.63 13.20
N PHE A 167 -10.13 -1.75 12.13
CA PHE A 167 -10.42 -1.04 10.87
C PHE A 167 -11.62 -1.63 10.14
N ALA A 168 -11.74 -2.96 10.10
CA ALA A 168 -12.85 -3.65 9.44
C ALA A 168 -14.21 -3.33 10.10
N THR A 169 -14.24 -3.22 11.43
CA THR A 169 -15.43 -2.87 12.23
C THR A 169 -15.63 -1.37 12.40
N ARG A 170 -14.84 -0.53 11.71
CA ARG A 170 -14.96 0.94 11.70
C ARG A 170 -14.83 1.59 13.09
N GLN A 171 -14.04 0.98 13.97
CA GLN A 171 -13.73 1.53 15.30
C GLN A 171 -12.61 2.59 15.25
N VAL A 172 -12.07 2.86 14.06
CA VAL A 172 -11.02 3.86 13.83
C VAL A 172 -11.61 5.12 13.20
N GLN A 173 -11.45 6.24 13.89
CA GLN A 173 -11.78 7.55 13.36
C GLN A 173 -10.58 8.08 12.57
N LYS A 174 -10.85 8.53 11.34
CA LYS A 174 -9.82 9.07 10.43
C LYS A 174 -10.26 10.44 9.96
N THR A 175 -9.38 11.41 10.04
CA THR A 175 -9.57 12.74 9.48
C THR A 175 -8.52 12.99 8.42
N TYR A 176 -8.97 13.49 7.28
CA TYR A 176 -8.12 13.89 6.18
C TYR A 176 -8.28 15.38 5.91
N HIS A 177 -7.20 16.01 5.46
CA HIS A 177 -7.25 17.34 4.85
C HIS A 177 -7.06 17.22 3.35
N ALA A 178 -7.76 18.06 2.59
CA ALA A 178 -7.58 18.18 1.15
C ALA A 178 -7.58 19.64 0.72
N ILE A 179 -6.69 20.02 -0.20
CA ILE A 179 -6.85 21.25 -0.99
C ILE A 179 -7.56 20.86 -2.28
N ALA A 180 -8.75 21.41 -2.50
CA ALA A 180 -9.57 21.11 -3.66
C ALA A 180 -10.24 22.37 -4.18
N ALA A 181 -10.76 22.33 -5.41
CA ALA A 181 -11.37 23.51 -6.02
C ALA A 181 -12.51 24.05 -5.14
N TYR A 182 -12.61 25.37 -5.00
CA TYR A 182 -13.68 26.00 -4.22
C TYR A 182 -14.92 26.21 -5.08
N LYS A 183 -16.10 26.00 -4.48
CA LYS A 183 -17.39 26.23 -5.12
C LYS A 183 -18.36 26.85 -4.11
N ALA A 184 -18.81 28.06 -4.39
CA ALA A 184 -19.64 28.86 -3.46
C ALA A 184 -21.10 28.40 -3.36
N ASP A 185 -21.58 27.59 -4.30
CA ASP A 185 -22.93 27.02 -4.32
C ASP A 185 -23.04 25.70 -3.52
N LEU A 186 -21.94 25.18 -2.99
CA LEU A 186 -21.96 24.03 -2.08
C LEU A 186 -22.04 24.50 -0.63
N GLU A 187 -23.06 24.02 0.09
CA GLU A 187 -23.23 24.27 1.52
C GLU A 187 -22.56 23.15 2.35
N PHE A 188 -21.79 23.55 3.36
CA PHE A 188 -21.08 22.64 4.28
C PHE A 188 -21.56 22.88 5.73
N PRO A 189 -21.56 21.86 6.61
CA PRO A 189 -21.08 20.50 6.38
C PRO A 189 -22.02 19.69 5.48
N LEU A 190 -21.46 18.77 4.70
CA LEU A 190 -22.24 17.88 3.85
C LEU A 190 -21.78 16.43 4.00
N ILE A 191 -22.71 15.50 3.76
CA ILE A 191 -22.43 14.06 3.73
C ILE A 191 -22.63 13.56 2.31
N THR A 192 -21.55 13.04 1.70
CA THR A 192 -21.60 12.43 0.37
C THR A 192 -21.72 10.92 0.49
N ARG A 193 -22.75 10.35 -0.13
CA ARG A 193 -23.01 8.91 -0.20
C ARG A 193 -23.06 8.49 -1.66
N LEU A 194 -22.14 7.63 -2.08
CA LEU A 194 -22.03 7.19 -3.47
C LEU A 194 -21.88 5.68 -3.56
N ARG A 195 -22.43 5.10 -4.63
CA ARG A 195 -22.09 3.75 -5.08
C ARG A 195 -20.87 3.85 -5.99
N MET A 196 -19.76 3.28 -5.54
CA MET A 196 -18.48 3.28 -6.25
C MET A 196 -18.09 1.88 -6.70
N GLU A 197 -17.60 1.77 -7.93
CA GLU A 197 -17.09 0.53 -8.53
C GLU A 197 -15.76 0.78 -9.26
N LYS A 198 -15.11 -0.32 -9.68
CA LYS A 198 -13.89 -0.23 -10.47
C LYS A 198 -14.16 0.49 -11.78
N GLY A 199 -13.30 1.47 -12.08
CA GLY A 199 -13.36 2.24 -13.32
C GLY A 199 -12.61 1.55 -14.47
N GLN A 200 -12.62 2.22 -15.61
CA GLN A 200 -11.70 1.95 -16.71
C GLN A 200 -10.80 3.17 -16.89
N PRO A 201 -9.47 3.02 -16.75
CA PRO A 201 -8.71 1.78 -16.50
C PRO A 201 -8.85 1.23 -15.07
N PHE A 202 -8.49 -0.04 -14.86
CA PHE A 202 -8.76 -0.81 -13.61
C PHE A 202 -8.22 -0.21 -12.30
N TYR A 203 -7.25 0.71 -12.39
CA TYR A 203 -6.68 1.40 -11.24
C TYR A 203 -7.46 2.65 -10.81
N THR A 204 -8.50 3.05 -11.56
CA THR A 204 -9.43 4.10 -11.17
C THR A 204 -10.73 3.53 -10.59
N MET A 205 -11.58 4.42 -10.11
CA MET A 205 -12.89 4.16 -9.55
C MET A 205 -13.90 5.10 -10.21
N GLN A 206 -15.14 4.66 -10.32
CA GLN A 206 -16.22 5.44 -10.92
C GLN A 206 -17.48 5.39 -10.06
N VAL A 207 -18.31 6.43 -10.19
CA VAL A 207 -19.63 6.48 -9.59
C VAL A 207 -20.62 5.79 -10.53
N VAL A 208 -21.44 4.89 -9.99
CA VAL A 208 -22.49 4.19 -10.73
C VAL A 208 -23.82 4.31 -10.01
N ASN A 209 -24.91 3.96 -10.69
CA ASN A 209 -26.24 3.92 -10.06
C ASN A 209 -26.36 2.74 -9.08
N GLY A 210 -27.12 2.91 -8.00
CA GLY A 210 -27.43 1.85 -7.03
C GLY A 210 -27.26 2.28 -5.57
N GLU A 211 -27.37 1.32 -4.65
CA GLU A 211 -27.23 1.57 -3.22
C GLU A 211 -25.80 2.02 -2.84
N ALA A 212 -25.69 3.11 -2.09
CA ALA A 212 -24.42 3.67 -1.70
C ALA A 212 -23.57 2.65 -0.92
N ASN A 213 -22.31 2.48 -1.34
CA ASN A 213 -21.34 1.62 -0.68
C ASN A 213 -20.14 2.40 -0.11
N SER A 214 -20.25 3.72 -0.14
CA SER A 214 -19.26 4.66 0.37
C SER A 214 -19.91 5.90 0.96
N GLU A 215 -19.34 6.41 2.06
CA GLU A 215 -19.83 7.60 2.77
C GLU A 215 -18.65 8.42 3.32
N THR A 216 -18.72 9.74 3.11
CA THR A 216 -17.75 10.71 3.64
C THR A 216 -18.49 11.95 4.16
N ALA A 217 -18.20 12.35 5.40
CA ALA A 217 -18.58 13.66 5.92
C ALA A 217 -17.50 14.69 5.53
N ILE A 218 -17.93 15.85 5.05
CA ILE A 218 -17.08 16.87 4.45
C ILE A 218 -17.40 18.21 5.09
N GLN A 219 -16.37 18.91 5.54
CA GLN A 219 -16.46 20.25 6.10
C GLN A 219 -15.47 21.18 5.41
N LEU A 220 -15.92 22.40 5.10
CA LEU A 220 -15.05 23.47 4.63
C LEU A 220 -14.34 24.12 5.83
N LEU A 221 -13.00 24.21 5.77
CA LEU A 221 -12.20 24.83 6.83
C LEU A 221 -11.83 26.28 6.48
N GLU A 222 -11.29 26.49 5.27
CA GLU A 222 -10.87 27.80 4.76
C GLU A 222 -10.94 27.78 3.23
N HIS A 223 -11.08 28.96 2.61
CA HIS A 223 -11.07 29.08 1.15
C HIS A 223 -10.64 30.47 0.68
N ASN A 224 -10.23 30.51 -0.58
CA ASN A 224 -10.06 31.73 -1.36
C ASN A 224 -11.02 31.70 -2.57
N LYS A 225 -10.70 32.38 -3.66
CA LYS A 225 -11.55 32.41 -4.87
C LYS A 225 -11.50 31.13 -5.70
N GLU A 226 -10.40 30.37 -5.62
CA GLU A 226 -10.12 29.22 -6.48
C GLU A 226 -10.05 27.90 -5.71
N TRP A 227 -9.48 27.94 -4.52
CA TRP A 227 -9.16 26.75 -3.72
C TRP A 227 -9.78 26.83 -2.34
N ALA A 228 -9.99 25.65 -1.76
CA ALA A 228 -10.49 25.48 -0.41
C ALA A 228 -9.77 24.32 0.27
N LYS A 229 -9.56 24.45 1.58
CA LYS A 229 -9.14 23.37 2.46
C LYS A 229 -10.36 22.71 3.06
N TYR A 230 -10.46 21.41 2.88
CA TYR A 230 -11.55 20.60 3.37
C TYR A 230 -11.08 19.62 4.44
N GLU A 231 -11.89 19.44 5.47
CA GLU A 231 -11.80 18.31 6.38
C GLU A 231 -12.70 17.18 5.86
N LEU A 232 -12.16 15.97 5.73
CA LEU A 232 -12.86 14.79 5.25
C LEU A 232 -12.80 13.69 6.30
N LYS A 233 -13.96 13.19 6.71
CA LYS A 233 -14.12 12.09 7.67
C LYS A 233 -14.82 10.92 6.98
N PRO A 234 -14.08 9.97 6.37
CA PRO A 234 -14.68 8.84 5.67
C PRO A 234 -15.19 7.79 6.65
N HIS A 235 -16.47 7.44 6.55
CA HIS A 235 -17.05 6.34 7.32
C HIS A 235 -16.69 4.97 6.73
N THR A 236 -16.48 4.92 5.40
CA THR A 236 -16.01 3.74 4.66
C THR A 236 -14.56 3.91 4.19
N GLY A 237 -13.99 2.91 3.50
CA GLY A 237 -12.59 2.94 3.05
C GLY A 237 -12.40 2.34 1.65
N LYS A 238 -13.19 2.77 0.67
CA LYS A 238 -13.03 2.32 -0.71
C LYS A 238 -11.78 2.95 -1.34
N GLN A 239 -11.19 2.28 -2.32
CA GLN A 239 -10.09 2.85 -3.10
C GLN A 239 -10.50 4.22 -3.66
N HIS A 240 -9.59 5.20 -3.58
CA HIS A 240 -9.78 6.56 -4.08
C HIS A 240 -11.07 7.26 -3.61
N GLN A 241 -11.70 6.82 -2.50
CA GLN A 241 -13.02 7.30 -2.08
C GLN A 241 -13.10 8.83 -1.99
N LEU A 242 -12.18 9.44 -1.24
CA LEU A 242 -12.14 10.89 -1.02
C LEU A 242 -11.97 11.66 -2.32
N ARG A 243 -11.10 11.16 -3.20
CA ARG A 243 -10.79 11.72 -4.51
C ARG A 243 -12.03 11.72 -5.42
N VAL A 244 -12.73 10.59 -5.49
CA VAL A 244 -13.95 10.44 -6.29
C VAL A 244 -15.11 11.25 -5.70
N HIS A 245 -15.26 11.29 -4.38
CA HIS A 245 -16.32 12.05 -3.71
C HIS A 245 -16.19 13.54 -4.02
N LEU A 246 -15.01 14.12 -3.82
CA LEU A 246 -14.76 15.52 -4.12
C LEU A 246 -14.87 15.83 -5.63
N ASN A 247 -14.37 14.93 -6.49
CA ASN A 247 -14.55 15.06 -7.94
C ASN A 247 -16.04 15.03 -8.35
N HIS A 248 -16.86 14.16 -7.75
CA HIS A 248 -18.30 14.06 -8.05
C HIS A 248 -19.06 15.33 -7.68
N LEU A 249 -18.64 16.01 -6.61
CA LEU A 249 -19.20 17.32 -6.21
C LEU A 249 -18.74 18.48 -7.12
N GLY A 250 -17.91 18.21 -8.13
CA GLY A 250 -17.35 19.24 -9.00
C GLY A 250 -16.20 20.03 -8.36
N ILE A 251 -15.61 19.52 -7.27
CA ILE A 251 -14.51 20.13 -6.53
C ILE A 251 -13.31 19.18 -6.47
N PRO A 252 -12.67 18.81 -7.60
CA PRO A 252 -11.57 17.85 -7.60
C PRO A 252 -10.38 18.31 -6.75
N ILE A 253 -9.69 17.35 -6.14
CA ILE A 253 -8.49 17.61 -5.34
C ILE A 253 -7.38 18.16 -6.24
N GLN A 254 -6.68 19.17 -5.74
CA GLN A 254 -5.54 19.77 -6.44
C GLN A 254 -4.46 18.70 -6.70
N ASN A 255 -3.89 18.74 -7.91
CA ASN A 255 -2.85 17.82 -8.39
C ASN A 255 -3.26 16.34 -8.43
N ASP A 256 -4.55 16.02 -8.42
CA ASP A 256 -4.99 14.63 -8.58
C ASP A 256 -4.66 14.11 -9.99
N PRO A 257 -3.83 13.06 -10.11
CA PRO A 257 -3.41 12.56 -11.43
C PRO A 257 -4.49 11.72 -12.12
N PHE A 258 -5.59 11.36 -11.45
CA PHE A 258 -6.61 10.44 -11.99
C PHE A 258 -7.97 11.10 -12.19
N TYR A 259 -8.31 12.14 -11.41
CA TYR A 259 -9.62 12.77 -11.46
C TYR A 259 -9.52 14.30 -11.59
N PRO A 260 -10.33 14.95 -12.46
CA PRO A 260 -11.38 14.36 -13.31
C PRO A 260 -10.84 13.65 -14.55
N ARG A 261 -9.58 13.89 -14.93
CA ARG A 261 -8.93 13.32 -16.12
C ARG A 261 -7.62 12.69 -15.72
N ILE A 262 -7.32 11.55 -16.32
CA ILE A 262 -6.06 10.84 -16.09
C ILE A 262 -4.93 11.62 -16.77
N ALA A 263 -3.93 11.98 -16.00
CA ALA A 263 -2.70 12.58 -16.45
C ALA A 263 -1.54 11.61 -16.19
N HIS A 264 -0.86 11.18 -17.25
CA HIS A 264 0.35 10.39 -17.13
C HIS A 264 1.52 11.32 -16.89
N LYS A 265 2.22 11.13 -15.77
CA LYS A 265 3.50 11.78 -15.48
C LYS A 265 4.63 10.76 -15.59
N ALA A 266 5.84 11.26 -15.79
CA ALA A 266 7.03 10.42 -15.68
C ALA A 266 7.11 9.85 -14.25
N GLU A 267 7.66 8.64 -14.10
CA GLU A 267 7.66 7.93 -12.81
C GLU A 267 8.48 8.65 -11.72
N ASP A 268 9.45 9.45 -12.14
CA ASP A 268 10.36 10.27 -11.34
C ASP A 268 9.90 11.74 -11.20
N ASP A 269 8.72 12.10 -11.73
CA ASP A 269 8.14 13.43 -11.54
C ASP A 269 7.39 13.53 -10.20
N PHE A 270 8.01 14.24 -9.25
CA PHE A 270 7.48 14.51 -7.91
C PHE A 270 7.00 15.97 -7.71
N SER A 271 6.90 16.77 -8.78
CA SER A 271 6.73 18.24 -8.72
C SER A 271 5.38 18.71 -8.17
N ALA A 272 4.33 17.90 -8.30
CA ALA A 272 2.97 18.26 -7.92
C ALA A 272 2.31 17.09 -7.17
N PRO A 273 2.54 16.97 -5.84
CA PRO A 273 1.90 15.96 -5.02
C PRO A 273 0.39 16.19 -4.94
N LEU A 274 -0.36 15.10 -4.88
CA LEU A 274 -1.79 15.13 -4.58
C LEU A 274 -1.99 15.86 -3.25
N SER A 275 -2.79 16.94 -3.26
CA SER A 275 -3.07 17.73 -2.06
C SER A 275 -4.11 17.03 -1.17
N LEU A 276 -3.81 15.80 -0.74
CA LEU A 276 -4.60 14.97 0.17
C LEU A 276 -3.70 14.39 1.26
N LEU A 277 -4.07 14.62 2.50
CA LEU A 277 -3.29 14.27 3.68
C LEU A 277 -4.16 13.51 4.69
N ALA A 278 -3.73 12.31 5.08
CA ALA A 278 -4.28 11.59 6.24
C ALA A 278 -3.80 12.28 7.52
N GLN A 279 -4.51 13.34 7.92
CA GLN A 279 -4.10 14.26 8.98
C GLN A 279 -4.12 13.61 10.36
N HIS A 280 -5.16 12.84 10.68
CA HIS A 280 -5.42 12.39 12.05
C HIS A 280 -5.98 10.98 12.08
N ILE A 281 -5.57 10.21 13.09
CA ILE A 281 -6.15 8.92 13.40
C ILE A 281 -6.35 8.75 14.90
N GLN A 282 -7.54 8.28 15.26
CA GLN A 282 -7.92 8.02 16.64
C GLN A 282 -8.60 6.65 16.77
N PHE A 283 -8.24 5.91 17.81
CA PHE A 283 -8.80 4.60 18.13
C PHE A 283 -8.56 4.22 19.59
N ILE A 284 -9.24 3.18 20.06
CA ILE A 284 -8.91 2.53 21.33
C ILE A 284 -8.02 1.33 21.02
N ASP A 285 -6.83 1.25 21.63
CA ASP A 285 -5.94 0.10 21.44
C ASP A 285 -6.67 -1.18 21.90
N PRO A 286 -6.90 -2.17 21.03
CA PRO A 286 -7.65 -3.38 21.37
C PRO A 286 -6.95 -4.23 22.46
N ILE A 287 -5.64 -4.06 22.65
CA ILE A 287 -4.87 -4.79 23.65
C ILE A 287 -4.87 -4.03 24.97
N THR A 288 -4.44 -2.76 24.96
CA THR A 288 -4.25 -2.00 26.21
C THR A 288 -5.49 -1.23 26.66
N GLN A 289 -6.54 -1.17 25.84
CA GLN A 289 -7.77 -0.38 26.07
C GLN A 289 -7.53 1.13 26.27
N LYS A 290 -6.38 1.63 25.82
CA LYS A 290 -6.02 3.06 25.94
C LYS A 290 -6.52 3.82 24.71
N SER A 291 -6.95 5.06 24.92
CA SER A 291 -7.22 5.98 23.81
C SER A 291 -5.90 6.37 23.15
N MET A 292 -5.81 6.12 21.85
CA MET A 292 -4.65 6.41 21.02
C MET A 292 -5.02 7.49 20.01
N ASN A 293 -4.17 8.51 19.92
CA ASN A 293 -4.40 9.64 19.05
C ASN A 293 -3.09 10.12 18.41
N PHE A 294 -3.07 10.21 17.08
CA PHE A 294 -1.90 10.62 16.31
C PHE A 294 -2.25 11.59 15.19
N SER A 295 -1.39 12.57 14.97
CA SER A 295 -1.48 13.55 13.88
C SER A 295 -0.23 13.51 13.02
N SER A 296 -0.42 13.72 11.71
CA SER A 296 0.68 13.97 10.78
C SER A 296 1.39 15.27 11.17
N ARG A 297 2.71 15.29 10.97
CA ARG A 297 3.56 16.49 11.06
C ARG A 297 3.60 17.26 9.74
N LEU A 298 3.07 16.68 8.67
CA LEU A 298 2.84 17.37 7.42
C LEU A 298 1.62 18.26 7.55
N GLU A 299 1.57 19.30 6.73
CA GLU A 299 0.43 20.21 6.65
C GLU A 299 0.17 20.56 5.18
N LEU A 300 -1.11 20.69 4.85
CA LEU A 300 -1.55 21.32 3.60
C LEU A 300 -2.00 22.74 3.93
N THR A 301 -1.40 23.71 3.27
CA THR A 301 -1.78 25.13 3.36
C THR A 301 -2.44 25.58 2.08
N LEU A 302 -3.39 26.51 2.21
CA LEU A 302 -4.08 27.13 1.10
C LEU A 302 -3.22 28.19 0.39
#